data_AF-A0AAN5AXC5-F1
#
_entry.id   AF-A0AAN5AXC5-F1
#
_cell.length_a   1.000
_cell.length_b   1.000
_cell.length_c   1.000
_cell.angle_alpha   90.00
_cell.angle_beta   90.00
_cell.angle_gamma   90.00
#
_symmetry.space_group_name_H-M   'P 1'
#
loop_
_entity.id
_entity.type
_entity.pdbx_description
1 polymer ?
#
loop_
_entity_poly.entity_id
_entity_poly.type
_entity_poly.pdbx_seq_one_letter_code
_entity_poly.pdbx_strand_id
1 'polypeptide(L)'
;MRAALWFLALFGVAVAAALFAGNNQGTVTLFWPPYRVDLSLNLVLLLLVGGFATLYAALRALAALLELPRQARRWRAQQKERSMHAALLDALSQLLAGRFIRSRKAATAALAQESALEASGEAVPHGRQLRTLAHLVAAESSHALQDRATREAHLQNALNNIPDRAPVTELELREGAHLRAARWSLDERDANAALERLAALPQGAARRTLALRARLKATRLAHQTQEALETARLLGKHRAFSPAAAQSIVRGLAMELLNGAHDPAQLQQVWMSLEPAERAMPELAIHAAQRLSTLGGDAGQVRQWLLPVWERMVELPHAIPDHQALKLVRALENNLDALDAAWLARIESAQQANPRDARLQYLAAMACLRRQLWGKAQQLFTQSTGQLGDASLRCSAWRHLAELAEQRGDATAAAAAWKNAVLAS
;
A
#
# COMPACT_ATOMS: atom_id res chain seq x y z
N MET A 1 -53.43 -11.49 27.31
CA MET A 1 -54.63 -11.35 26.46
C MET A 1 -54.98 -12.65 25.72
N ARG A 2 -54.14 -13.14 24.78
CA ARG A 2 -54.46 -14.36 23.97
C ARG A 2 -54.65 -15.65 24.79
N ALA A 3 -53.85 -15.89 25.83
CA ALA A 3 -53.99 -17.08 26.68
C ALA A 3 -55.28 -17.08 27.51
N ALA A 4 -55.69 -15.92 28.04
CA ALA A 4 -56.90 -15.78 28.85
C ALA A 4 -58.19 -16.03 28.05
N LEU A 5 -58.26 -15.52 26.81
CA LEU A 5 -59.37 -15.79 25.89
C LEU A 5 -59.45 -17.28 25.53
N TRP A 6 -58.30 -17.95 25.40
CA TRP A 6 -58.24 -19.39 25.14
C TRP A 6 -58.78 -20.22 26.31
N PHE A 7 -58.43 -19.86 27.55
CA PHE A 7 -58.99 -20.52 28.73
C PHE A 7 -60.49 -20.29 28.86
N LEU A 8 -60.98 -19.07 28.62
CA LEU A 8 -62.40 -18.76 28.70
C LEU A 8 -63.21 -19.53 27.64
N ALA A 9 -62.68 -19.67 26.42
CA ALA A 9 -63.27 -20.52 25.39
C ALA A 9 -63.24 -22.02 25.78
N LEU A 10 -62.12 -22.52 26.31
CA LEU A 10 -61.99 -23.92 26.76
C LEU A 10 -62.98 -24.26 27.87
N PHE A 11 -63.09 -23.40 28.89
CA PHE A 11 -64.05 -23.57 29.98
C PHE A 11 -65.50 -23.44 29.50
N GLY A 12 -65.78 -22.50 28.58
CA GLY A 12 -67.10 -22.38 27.96
C GLY A 12 -67.53 -23.66 27.22
N VAL A 13 -66.62 -24.25 26.44
CA VAL A 13 -66.85 -25.54 25.76
C VAL A 13 -67.03 -26.68 26.76
N ALA A 14 -66.25 -26.71 27.83
CA ALA A 14 -66.38 -27.74 28.87
C ALA A 14 -67.72 -27.67 29.61
N VAL A 15 -68.19 -26.46 29.95
CA VAL A 15 -69.50 -26.25 30.59
C VAL A 15 -70.65 -26.61 29.65
N ALA A 16 -70.57 -26.22 28.37
CA ALA A 16 -71.56 -26.60 27.37
C ALA A 16 -71.62 -28.14 27.16
N ALA A 17 -70.47 -28.81 27.13
CA ALA A 17 -70.39 -30.27 27.03
C ALA A 17 -70.96 -30.97 28.28
N ALA A 18 -70.70 -30.44 29.48
CA ALA A 18 -71.23 -30.98 30.73
C ALA A 18 -72.75 -30.84 30.83
N LEU A 19 -73.30 -29.69 30.43
CA LEU A 19 -74.75 -29.45 30.38
C LEU A 19 -75.45 -30.36 29.36
N PHE A 20 -74.82 -30.58 28.19
CA PHE A 20 -75.35 -31.48 27.17
C PHE A 20 -75.29 -32.97 27.58
N ALA A 21 -74.30 -33.36 28.37
CA ALA A 21 -74.16 -34.72 28.89
C ALA A 21 -75.12 -35.03 30.06
N GLY A 22 -75.50 -34.03 30.86
CA GLY A 22 -76.24 -34.23 32.12
C GLY A 22 -77.72 -34.65 32.01
N ASN A 23 -78.39 -34.41 30.88
CA ASN A 23 -79.85 -34.66 30.73
C ASN A 23 -80.23 -35.40 29.43
N ASN A 24 -79.32 -36.21 28.88
CA ASN A 24 -79.52 -36.82 27.56
C ASN A 24 -79.94 -38.30 27.67
N GLN A 25 -81.19 -38.60 27.32
CA GLN A 25 -81.76 -39.97 27.32
C GLN A 25 -81.54 -40.70 25.98
N GLY A 26 -80.81 -40.11 25.03
CA GLY A 26 -80.51 -40.74 23.75
C GLY A 26 -79.75 -42.05 23.91
N THR A 27 -80.18 -43.08 23.19
CA THR A 27 -79.51 -44.39 23.12
C THR A 27 -79.18 -44.73 21.67
N VAL A 28 -78.04 -45.37 21.46
CA VAL A 28 -77.58 -45.87 20.17
C VAL A 28 -77.55 -47.39 20.28
N THR A 29 -78.31 -48.06 19.42
CA THR A 29 -78.43 -49.52 19.44
C THR A 29 -77.68 -50.08 18.24
N LEU A 30 -76.63 -50.86 18.51
CA LEU A 30 -75.85 -51.55 17.48
C LEU A 30 -76.35 -52.99 17.40
N PHE A 31 -76.95 -53.34 16.27
CA PHE A 31 -77.46 -54.68 16.02
C PHE A 31 -76.45 -55.49 15.21
N TRP A 32 -75.82 -56.49 15.83
CA TRP A 32 -74.86 -57.40 15.19
C TRP A 32 -75.27 -58.84 15.51
N PRO A 33 -75.99 -59.54 14.61
CA PRO A 33 -76.58 -60.84 14.92
C PRO A 33 -75.56 -61.86 15.49
N PRO A 34 -75.85 -62.56 16.61
CA PRO A 34 -77.09 -62.58 17.42
C PRO A 34 -77.13 -61.56 18.59
N TYR A 35 -76.15 -60.66 18.68
CA TYR A 35 -76.00 -59.72 19.79
C TYR A 35 -76.63 -58.36 19.48
N ARG A 36 -77.29 -57.77 20.48
CA ARG A 36 -77.73 -56.38 20.46
C ARG A 36 -77.01 -55.65 21.58
N VAL A 37 -76.29 -54.58 21.23
CA VAL A 37 -75.54 -53.76 22.18
C VAL A 37 -76.18 -52.38 22.20
N ASP A 38 -76.81 -52.05 23.33
CA ASP A 38 -77.43 -50.74 23.56
C ASP A 38 -76.46 -49.87 24.36
N LEU A 39 -76.01 -48.77 23.78
CA LEU A 39 -75.07 -47.81 24.38
C LEU A 39 -75.77 -46.48 24.62
N SER A 40 -75.45 -45.78 25.69
CA SER A 40 -75.90 -44.39 25.86
C SER A 40 -75.23 -43.49 24.81
N LEU A 41 -75.95 -42.48 24.32
CA LEU A 41 -75.41 -41.53 23.34
C LEU A 41 -74.13 -40.85 23.87
N ASN A 42 -74.11 -40.52 25.16
CA ASN A 42 -72.94 -39.94 25.82
C ASN A 42 -71.72 -40.87 25.77
N LEU A 43 -71.91 -42.19 25.97
CA LEU A 43 -70.83 -43.17 25.91
C LEU A 43 -70.28 -43.31 24.49
N VAL A 44 -71.15 -43.34 23.48
CA VAL A 44 -70.73 -43.38 22.07
C VAL A 44 -69.94 -42.11 21.70
N LEU A 45 -70.40 -40.94 22.13
CA LEU A 45 -69.74 -39.67 21.86
C LEU A 45 -68.36 -39.61 22.55
N LEU A 46 -68.27 -40.10 23.78
CA LEU A 46 -67.00 -40.21 24.52
C LEU A 46 -66.05 -41.19 23.85
N LEU A 47 -66.52 -42.35 23.40
CA LEU A 47 -65.71 -43.32 22.64
C LEU A 47 -65.24 -42.75 21.31
N LEU A 48 -66.06 -41.96 20.62
CA LEU A 48 -65.70 -41.34 19.34
C LEU A 48 -64.66 -40.24 19.54
N VAL A 49 -64.84 -39.36 20.53
CA VAL A 49 -63.85 -38.33 20.89
C VAL A 49 -62.55 -38.98 21.39
N GLY A 50 -62.65 -39.99 22.25
CA GLY A 50 -61.51 -40.76 22.76
C GLY A 50 -60.76 -41.48 21.65
N GLY A 51 -61.47 -42.16 20.74
CA GLY A 51 -60.91 -42.83 19.57
C GLY A 51 -60.27 -41.86 18.58
N PHE A 52 -60.89 -40.70 18.34
CA PHE A 52 -60.29 -39.65 17.52
C PHE A 52 -59.02 -39.10 18.17
N ALA A 53 -59.04 -38.82 19.47
CA ALA A 53 -57.88 -38.31 20.20
C ALA A 53 -56.72 -39.32 20.21
N THR A 54 -56.99 -40.62 20.40
CA THR A 54 -55.96 -41.67 20.36
C THR A 54 -55.40 -41.83 18.95
N LEU A 55 -56.24 -41.88 17.91
CA LEU A 55 -55.78 -41.97 16.52
C LEU A 55 -54.96 -40.74 16.11
N TYR A 56 -55.40 -39.53 16.48
CA TYR A 56 -54.67 -38.30 16.24
C TYR A 56 -53.31 -38.29 16.94
N ALA A 57 -53.28 -38.71 18.21
CA ALA A 57 -52.03 -38.83 18.97
C ALA A 57 -51.08 -39.86 18.34
N ALA A 58 -51.60 -41.02 17.91
CA ALA A 58 -50.81 -42.06 17.25
C ALA A 58 -50.23 -41.58 15.90
N LEU A 59 -51.03 -40.93 15.07
CA LEU A 59 -50.58 -40.34 13.80
C LEU A 59 -49.51 -39.26 14.03
N ARG A 60 -49.70 -38.42 15.05
CA ARG A 60 -48.73 -37.36 15.41
C ARG A 60 -47.43 -37.94 15.95
N ALA A 61 -47.49 -39.00 16.76
CA ALA A 61 -46.31 -39.70 17.24
C ALA A 61 -45.54 -40.37 16.09
N LEU A 62 -46.24 -41.00 15.16
CA LEU A 62 -45.64 -41.58 13.95
C LEU A 62 -44.99 -40.50 13.09
N ALA A 63 -45.67 -39.36 12.86
CA ALA A 63 -45.11 -38.22 12.14
C ALA A 63 -43.84 -37.69 12.81
N ALA A 64 -43.85 -37.51 14.13
CA ALA A 64 -42.67 -37.08 14.89
C ALA A 64 -41.51 -38.09 14.75
N LEU A 65 -41.78 -39.39 14.88
CA LEU A 65 -40.78 -40.45 14.73
C LEU A 65 -40.13 -40.45 13.34
N LEU A 66 -40.92 -40.18 12.29
CA LEU A 66 -40.45 -40.06 10.91
C LEU A 66 -39.66 -38.75 10.66
N GLU A 67 -39.92 -37.68 11.42
CA GLU A 67 -39.20 -36.40 11.32
C GLU A 67 -37.90 -36.33 12.11
N LEU A 68 -37.80 -37.05 13.24
CA LEU A 68 -36.59 -37.12 14.09
C LEU A 68 -35.28 -37.37 13.32
N PRO A 69 -35.18 -38.34 12.38
CA PRO A 69 -33.93 -38.54 11.64
C PRO A 69 -33.55 -37.33 10.79
N ARG A 70 -34.52 -36.57 10.26
CA ARG A 70 -34.27 -35.33 9.51
C ARG A 70 -33.79 -34.22 10.43
N GLN A 71 -34.40 -34.07 11.60
CA GLN A 71 -33.99 -33.09 12.62
C GLN A 71 -32.57 -33.39 13.14
N ALA A 72 -32.25 -34.67 13.41
CA ALA A 72 -30.92 -35.09 13.85
C ALA A 72 -29.84 -34.89 12.77
N ARG A 73 -30.17 -35.09 11.48
CA ARG A 73 -29.27 -34.73 10.37
C ARG A 73 -29.01 -33.22 10.33
N ARG A 74 -30.05 -32.39 10.34
CA ARG A 74 -29.93 -30.91 10.37
C ARG A 74 -29.15 -30.41 11.58
N TRP A 75 -29.36 -31.00 12.75
CA TRP A 75 -28.61 -30.63 13.95
C TRP A 75 -27.12 -30.97 13.81
N ARG A 76 -26.79 -32.15 13.28
CA ARG A 76 -25.39 -32.54 13.00
C ARG A 76 -24.74 -31.64 11.95
N ALA A 77 -25.48 -31.28 10.90
CA ALA A 77 -25.08 -30.32 9.87
C ALA A 77 -24.68 -28.98 10.49
N GLN A 78 -25.60 -28.40 11.27
CA GLN A 78 -25.38 -27.12 11.95
C GLN A 78 -24.23 -27.19 12.96
N GLN A 79 -24.06 -28.31 13.66
CA GLN A 79 -22.94 -28.48 14.58
C GLN A 79 -21.60 -28.52 13.84
N LYS A 80 -21.54 -29.21 12.70
CA LYS A 80 -20.34 -29.23 11.84
C LYS A 80 -20.05 -27.85 11.25
N GLU A 81 -21.07 -27.14 10.76
CA GLU A 81 -20.96 -25.78 10.25
C GLU A 81 -20.41 -24.82 11.32
N ARG A 82 -20.95 -24.87 12.55
CA ARG A 82 -20.45 -24.08 13.68
C ARG A 82 -19.00 -24.43 14.02
N SER A 83 -18.64 -25.72 14.01
CA SER A 83 -17.27 -26.14 14.27
C SER A 83 -16.30 -25.65 13.19
N MET A 84 -16.73 -25.59 11.93
CA MET A 84 -15.96 -25.10 10.80
C MET A 84 -15.68 -23.60 10.93
N HIS A 85 -16.72 -22.81 11.21
CA HIS A 85 -16.55 -21.38 11.47
C HIS A 85 -15.68 -21.12 12.71
N ALA A 86 -15.88 -21.87 13.79
CA ALA A 86 -15.04 -21.76 14.99
C ALA A 86 -13.58 -22.08 14.69
N ALA A 87 -13.29 -23.13 13.91
CA ALA A 87 -11.93 -23.48 13.52
C ALA A 87 -11.27 -22.39 12.66
N LEU A 88 -12.01 -21.73 11.76
CA LEU A 88 -11.49 -20.59 11.00
C LEU A 88 -11.19 -19.37 11.90
N LEU A 89 -12.10 -19.06 12.83
CA LEU A 89 -11.89 -17.97 13.80
C LEU A 89 -10.68 -18.24 14.70
N ASP A 90 -10.53 -19.48 15.18
CA ASP A 90 -9.36 -19.92 15.94
C ASP A 90 -8.08 -19.81 15.11
N ALA A 91 -8.13 -20.19 13.82
CA ALA A 91 -6.99 -20.07 12.93
C ALA A 91 -6.54 -18.60 12.78
N LEU A 92 -7.48 -17.69 12.57
CA LEU A 92 -7.22 -16.24 12.49
C LEU A 92 -6.68 -15.69 13.81
N SER A 93 -7.29 -16.05 14.94
CA SER A 93 -6.84 -15.65 16.27
C SER A 93 -5.41 -16.10 16.55
N GLN A 94 -5.10 -17.36 16.23
CA GLN A 94 -3.77 -17.92 16.41
C GLN A 94 -2.74 -17.33 15.44
N LEU A 95 -3.14 -16.97 14.22
CA LEU A 95 -2.29 -16.28 13.25
C LEU A 95 -1.86 -14.93 13.81
N LEU A 96 -2.83 -14.13 14.28
CA LEU A 96 -2.59 -12.81 14.87
C LEU A 96 -1.77 -12.90 16.16
N ALA A 97 -1.92 -13.99 16.92
CA ALA A 97 -1.11 -14.27 18.12
C ALA A 97 0.29 -14.85 17.81
N GLY A 98 0.69 -15.00 16.53
CA GLY A 98 1.98 -15.56 16.12
C GLY A 98 2.13 -17.06 16.33
N ARG A 99 1.05 -17.79 16.66
CA ARG A 99 1.05 -19.24 16.88
C ARG A 99 0.84 -19.99 15.56
N PHE A 100 1.77 -19.83 14.62
CA PHE A 100 1.62 -20.23 13.22
C PHE A 100 1.33 -21.73 13.00
N ILE A 101 1.96 -22.62 13.76
CA ILE A 101 1.70 -24.08 13.64
C ILE A 101 0.25 -24.41 14.01
N ARG A 102 -0.26 -23.82 15.10
CA ARG A 102 -1.64 -24.04 15.55
C ARG A 102 -2.62 -23.41 14.57
N SER A 103 -2.31 -22.19 14.11
CA SER A 103 -3.13 -21.49 13.12
C SER A 103 -3.30 -22.30 11.85
N ARG A 104 -2.20 -22.81 11.29
CA ARG A 104 -2.22 -23.69 10.12
C ARG A 104 -3.07 -24.94 10.38
N LYS A 105 -2.89 -25.61 11.53
CA LYS A 105 -3.68 -26.79 11.90
C LYS A 105 -5.18 -26.48 11.98
N ALA A 106 -5.56 -25.37 12.60
CA ALA A 106 -6.95 -24.94 12.71
C ALA A 106 -7.55 -24.59 11.34
N ALA A 107 -6.80 -23.91 10.46
CA ALA A 107 -7.22 -23.63 9.09
C ALA A 107 -7.44 -24.92 8.28
N THR A 108 -6.52 -25.88 8.38
CA THR A 108 -6.69 -27.19 7.72
C THR A 108 -7.86 -27.99 8.29
N ALA A 109 -8.17 -27.85 9.59
CA ALA A 109 -9.34 -28.47 10.19
C ALA A 109 -10.65 -27.86 9.65
N ALA A 110 -10.70 -26.54 9.46
CA ALA A 110 -11.83 -25.87 8.83
C ALA A 110 -12.04 -26.37 7.39
N LEU A 111 -10.97 -26.49 6.59
CA LEU A 111 -11.02 -27.05 5.23
C LEU A 111 -11.51 -28.50 5.21
N ALA A 112 -11.03 -29.34 6.13
CA ALA A 112 -11.47 -30.73 6.24
C ALA A 112 -12.96 -30.83 6.58
N GLN A 113 -13.45 -30.00 7.51
CA GLN A 113 -14.86 -29.97 7.89
C GLN A 113 -15.76 -29.47 6.76
N GLU A 114 -15.30 -28.46 6.02
CA GLU A 114 -16.01 -27.92 4.86
C GLU A 114 -16.12 -28.96 3.73
N SER A 115 -15.03 -29.66 3.41
CA SER A 115 -15.04 -30.76 2.44
C SER A 115 -15.95 -31.92 2.85
N ALA A 116 -16.04 -32.21 4.16
CA ALA A 116 -16.91 -33.26 4.69
C ALA A 116 -18.39 -32.87 4.64
N LEU A 117 -18.71 -31.57 4.75
CA LEU A 117 -20.06 -31.04 4.56
C LEU A 117 -20.47 -31.11 3.08
N GLU A 118 -19.60 -30.65 2.17
CA GLU A 118 -19.86 -30.75 0.73
C GLU A 118 -20.03 -32.19 0.26
N ALA A 119 -19.18 -33.13 0.71
CA ALA A 119 -19.29 -34.55 0.38
C ALA A 119 -20.60 -35.20 0.88
N SER A 120 -21.21 -34.61 1.92
CA SER A 120 -22.51 -35.04 2.42
C SER A 120 -23.71 -34.44 1.67
N GLY A 121 -23.45 -33.61 0.65
CA GLY A 121 -24.47 -32.92 -0.15
C GLY A 121 -25.14 -31.77 0.61
N GLU A 122 -24.56 -31.32 1.72
CA GLU A 122 -25.06 -30.18 2.49
C GLU A 122 -24.51 -28.88 1.90
N ALA A 123 -25.39 -27.95 1.55
CA ALA A 123 -24.98 -26.64 1.05
C ALA A 123 -24.33 -25.83 2.18
N VAL A 124 -23.05 -25.49 2.02
CA VAL A 124 -22.32 -24.64 2.97
C VAL A 124 -22.49 -23.18 2.55
N PRO A 125 -23.19 -22.35 3.34
CA PRO A 125 -23.31 -20.92 3.05
C PRO A 125 -21.92 -20.28 3.01
N HIS A 126 -21.62 -19.51 1.97
CA HIS A 126 -20.30 -18.86 1.80
C HIS A 126 -19.12 -19.84 1.79
N GLY A 127 -19.33 -21.14 1.48
CA GLY A 127 -18.29 -22.17 1.52
C GLY A 127 -17.04 -21.81 0.71
N ARG A 128 -17.22 -21.24 -0.49
CA ARG A 128 -16.10 -20.74 -1.30
C ARG A 128 -15.27 -19.67 -0.59
N GLN A 129 -15.91 -18.65 -0.02
CA GLN A 129 -15.20 -17.60 0.71
C GLN A 129 -14.45 -18.17 1.92
N LEU A 130 -15.10 -19.05 2.68
CA LEU A 130 -14.49 -19.72 3.84
C LEU A 130 -13.27 -20.56 3.44
N ARG A 131 -13.40 -21.36 2.39
CA ARG A 131 -12.31 -22.17 1.84
C ARG A 131 -11.13 -21.31 1.38
N THR A 132 -11.39 -20.24 0.64
CA THR A 132 -10.34 -19.31 0.21
C THR A 132 -9.64 -18.68 1.42
N LEU A 133 -10.39 -18.18 2.41
CA LEU A 133 -9.80 -17.58 3.62
C LEU A 133 -8.98 -18.59 4.42
N ALA A 134 -9.48 -19.82 4.59
CA ALA A 134 -8.75 -20.87 5.28
C ALA A 134 -7.43 -21.22 4.57
N HIS A 135 -7.44 -21.31 3.24
CA HIS A 135 -6.22 -21.47 2.45
C HIS A 135 -5.26 -20.28 2.62
N LEU A 136 -5.75 -19.03 2.59
CA LEU A 136 -4.91 -17.85 2.80
C LEU A 136 -4.28 -17.80 4.20
N VAL A 137 -5.02 -18.19 5.24
CA VAL A 137 -4.50 -18.29 6.62
C VAL A 137 -3.45 -19.39 6.74
N ALA A 138 -3.68 -20.55 6.11
CA ALA A 138 -2.71 -21.64 6.06
C ALA A 138 -1.44 -21.24 5.29
N ALA A 139 -1.60 -20.50 4.19
CA ALA A 139 -0.48 -19.99 3.40
C ALA A 139 0.32 -18.92 4.17
N GLU A 140 -0.34 -17.97 4.83
CA GLU A 140 0.33 -16.95 5.67
C GLU A 140 1.11 -17.61 6.83
N SER A 141 0.50 -18.59 7.50
CA SER A 141 1.17 -19.35 8.55
C SER A 141 2.38 -20.12 8.02
N SER A 142 2.27 -20.69 6.81
CA SER A 142 3.37 -21.42 6.18
C SER A 142 4.50 -20.49 5.74
N HIS A 143 4.16 -19.28 5.26
CA HIS A 143 5.14 -18.23 4.99
C HIS A 143 5.92 -17.84 6.25
N ALA A 144 5.22 -17.62 7.38
CA ALA A 144 5.87 -17.31 8.66
C ALA A 144 6.75 -18.46 9.19
N LEU A 145 6.44 -19.71 8.82
CA LEU A 145 7.23 -20.90 9.13
C LEU A 145 8.32 -21.20 8.07
N GLN A 146 8.51 -20.32 7.08
CA GLN A 146 9.45 -20.49 5.96
C GLN A 146 9.23 -21.76 5.10
N ASP A 147 8.00 -22.29 5.11
CA ASP A 147 7.61 -23.45 4.33
C ASP A 147 7.00 -23.00 2.98
N ARG A 148 7.90 -22.73 2.01
CA ARG A 148 7.55 -22.19 0.69
C ARG A 148 6.65 -23.14 -0.13
N ALA A 149 6.86 -24.44 -0.02
CA ALA A 149 6.12 -25.44 -0.79
C ALA A 149 4.64 -25.47 -0.38
N THR A 150 4.35 -25.55 0.93
CA THR A 150 2.96 -25.57 1.40
C THR A 150 2.28 -24.20 1.24
N ARG A 151 3.03 -23.10 1.38
CA ARG A 151 2.55 -21.74 1.07
C ARG A 151 2.03 -21.64 -0.36
N GLU A 152 2.83 -22.06 -1.34
CA GLU A 152 2.46 -21.95 -2.76
C GLU A 152 1.28 -22.88 -3.09
N ALA A 153 1.26 -24.10 -2.57
CA ALA A 153 0.14 -25.03 -2.77
C ALA A 153 -1.18 -24.44 -2.24
N HIS A 154 -1.17 -23.85 -1.04
CA HIS A 154 -2.36 -23.20 -0.48
C HIS A 154 -2.76 -21.94 -1.24
N LEU A 155 -1.80 -21.14 -1.72
CA LEU A 155 -2.10 -19.98 -2.56
C LEU A 155 -2.78 -20.40 -3.86
N GLN A 156 -2.27 -21.42 -4.54
CA GLN A 156 -2.88 -21.94 -5.77
C GLN A 156 -4.29 -22.46 -5.53
N ASN A 157 -4.52 -23.21 -4.45
CA ASN A 157 -5.86 -23.67 -4.09
C ASN A 157 -6.82 -22.51 -3.79
N ALA A 158 -6.34 -21.45 -3.13
CA ALA A 158 -7.15 -20.24 -2.89
C ALA A 158 -7.53 -19.52 -4.21
N LEU A 159 -6.60 -19.39 -5.14
CA LEU A 159 -6.82 -18.75 -6.44
C LEU A 159 -7.75 -19.57 -7.34
N ASN A 160 -7.53 -20.89 -7.42
CA ASN A 160 -8.33 -21.81 -8.24
C ASN A 160 -9.78 -21.95 -7.75
N ASN A 161 -10.02 -21.74 -6.46
CA ASN A 161 -11.36 -21.81 -5.87
C ASN A 161 -12.28 -20.65 -6.31
N ILE A 162 -11.72 -19.52 -6.77
CA ILE A 162 -12.48 -18.34 -7.21
C ILE A 162 -12.36 -18.18 -8.73
N PRO A 163 -13.42 -18.48 -9.51
CA PRO A 163 -13.38 -18.34 -10.97
C PRO A 163 -13.26 -16.87 -11.40
N ASP A 164 -12.78 -16.64 -12.62
CA ASP A 164 -12.58 -15.27 -13.16
C ASP A 164 -13.87 -14.43 -13.23
N ARG A 165 -15.03 -15.09 -13.35
CA ARG A 165 -16.37 -14.45 -13.43
C ARG A 165 -17.17 -14.62 -12.14
N ALA A 166 -16.51 -14.63 -10.99
CA ALA A 166 -17.15 -14.69 -9.68
C ALA A 166 -17.86 -13.36 -9.31
N PRO A 167 -18.79 -13.38 -8.35
CA PRO A 167 -19.35 -12.14 -7.78
C PRO A 167 -18.24 -11.24 -7.19
N VAL A 168 -18.51 -9.92 -7.14
CA VAL A 168 -17.52 -8.90 -6.73
C VAL A 168 -16.85 -9.21 -5.39
N THR A 169 -17.62 -9.69 -4.40
CA THR A 169 -17.10 -10.04 -3.07
C THR A 169 -16.07 -11.18 -3.11
N GLU A 170 -16.23 -12.16 -4.00
CA GLU A 170 -15.24 -13.23 -4.19
C GLU A 170 -14.02 -12.73 -4.99
N LEU A 171 -14.23 -11.86 -5.98
CA LEU A 171 -13.12 -11.24 -6.71
C LEU A 171 -12.21 -10.40 -5.80
N GLU A 172 -12.78 -9.67 -4.83
CA GLU A 172 -12.01 -8.95 -3.82
C GLU A 172 -11.11 -9.87 -2.98
N LEU A 173 -11.57 -11.07 -2.63
CA LEU A 173 -10.74 -12.08 -1.97
C LEU A 173 -9.57 -12.52 -2.85
N ARG A 174 -9.83 -12.73 -4.15
CA ARG A 174 -8.79 -13.11 -5.12
C ARG A 174 -7.75 -12.00 -5.30
N GLU A 175 -8.18 -10.74 -5.38
CA GLU A 175 -7.28 -9.58 -5.37
C GLU A 175 -6.44 -9.55 -4.09
N GLY A 176 -7.06 -9.83 -2.94
CA GLY A 176 -6.37 -9.95 -1.65
C GLY A 176 -5.32 -11.06 -1.62
N ALA A 177 -5.59 -12.20 -2.25
CA ALA A 177 -4.63 -13.30 -2.41
C ALA A 177 -3.40 -12.88 -3.23
N HIS A 178 -3.60 -12.21 -4.37
CA HIS A 178 -2.50 -11.66 -5.18
C HIS A 178 -1.67 -10.62 -4.43
N LEU A 179 -2.33 -9.68 -3.73
CA LEU A 179 -1.63 -8.68 -2.91
C LEU A 179 -0.80 -9.32 -1.80
N ARG A 180 -1.33 -10.39 -1.18
CA ARG A 180 -0.60 -11.11 -0.14
C ARG A 180 0.59 -11.87 -0.71
N ALA A 181 0.42 -12.54 -1.85
CA ALA A 181 1.51 -13.21 -2.55
C ALA A 181 2.62 -12.25 -2.98
N ALA A 182 2.26 -11.06 -3.46
CA ALA A 182 3.22 -10.00 -3.77
C ALA A 182 4.00 -9.56 -2.53
N ARG A 183 3.34 -9.44 -1.37
CA ARG A 183 4.00 -9.13 -0.09
C ARG A 183 5.00 -10.22 0.30
N TRP A 184 4.63 -11.50 0.25
CA TRP A 184 5.56 -12.59 0.56
C TRP A 184 6.80 -12.56 -0.34
N SER A 185 6.62 -12.28 -1.63
CA SER A 185 7.71 -12.16 -2.59
C SER A 185 8.64 -10.98 -2.25
N LEU A 186 8.07 -9.85 -1.85
CA LEU A 186 8.82 -8.68 -1.37
C LEU A 186 9.58 -8.93 -0.07
N ASP A 187 9.05 -9.77 0.82
CA ASP A 187 9.72 -10.16 2.07
C ASP A 187 10.91 -11.09 1.77
N GLU A 188 10.80 -11.93 0.73
CA GLU A 188 11.87 -12.77 0.17
C GLU A 188 12.84 -12.02 -0.75
N ARG A 189 12.64 -10.71 -0.96
CA ARG A 189 13.39 -9.85 -1.91
C ARG A 189 13.31 -10.31 -3.37
N ASP A 190 12.31 -11.12 -3.72
CA ASP A 190 12.02 -11.51 -5.11
C ASP A 190 11.15 -10.44 -5.77
N ALA A 191 11.82 -9.44 -6.37
CA ALA A 191 11.16 -8.30 -6.98
C ALA A 191 10.33 -8.69 -8.22
N ASN A 192 10.84 -9.61 -9.03
CA ASN A 192 10.18 -10.02 -10.27
C ASN A 192 8.89 -10.79 -9.96
N ALA A 193 8.94 -11.76 -9.05
CA ALA A 193 7.73 -12.47 -8.63
C ALA A 193 6.70 -11.50 -8.02
N ALA A 194 7.15 -10.50 -7.24
CA ALA A 194 6.23 -9.49 -6.71
C ALA A 194 5.54 -8.68 -7.83
N LEU A 195 6.28 -8.26 -8.86
CA LEU A 195 5.74 -7.53 -10.00
C LEU A 195 4.77 -8.38 -10.82
N GLU A 196 5.08 -9.65 -11.06
CA GLU A 196 4.17 -10.59 -11.74
C GLU A 196 2.85 -10.74 -10.98
N ARG A 197 2.90 -10.92 -9.65
CA ARG A 197 1.68 -11.02 -8.82
C ARG A 197 0.87 -9.73 -8.84
N LEU A 198 1.53 -8.57 -8.90
CA LEU A 198 0.87 -7.26 -9.00
C LEU A 198 0.33 -6.96 -10.40
N ALA A 199 0.90 -7.55 -11.45
CA ALA A 199 0.42 -7.43 -12.82
C ALA A 199 -0.87 -8.24 -13.05
N ALA A 200 -1.06 -9.33 -12.30
CA ALA A 200 -2.28 -10.13 -12.32
C ALA A 200 -3.51 -9.44 -11.68
N LEU A 201 -3.33 -8.29 -11.02
CA LEU A 201 -4.43 -7.53 -10.43
C LEU A 201 -5.24 -6.78 -11.50
N PRO A 202 -6.57 -6.70 -11.38
CA PRO A 202 -7.38 -5.85 -12.24
C PRO A 202 -7.04 -4.36 -12.03
N GLN A 203 -7.34 -3.52 -13.03
CA GLN A 203 -6.94 -2.11 -13.02
C GLN A 203 -7.39 -1.35 -11.76
N GLY A 204 -8.59 -1.63 -11.24
CA GLY A 204 -9.10 -1.02 -10.01
C GLY A 204 -8.26 -1.38 -8.78
N ALA A 205 -7.94 -2.67 -8.60
CA ALA A 205 -7.12 -3.14 -7.49
C ALA A 205 -5.66 -2.67 -7.58
N ALA A 206 -5.09 -2.63 -8.79
CA ALA A 206 -3.73 -2.16 -9.05
C ALA A 206 -3.51 -0.67 -8.67
N ARG A 207 -4.57 0.16 -8.67
CA ARG A 207 -4.52 1.58 -8.28
C ARG A 207 -4.69 1.81 -6.77
N ARG A 208 -5.02 0.79 -5.99
CA ARG A 208 -5.14 0.93 -4.53
C ARG A 208 -3.79 1.28 -3.92
N THR A 209 -3.78 2.12 -2.90
CA THR A 209 -2.54 2.59 -2.24
C THR A 209 -1.62 1.45 -1.79
N LEU A 210 -2.18 0.34 -1.30
CA LEU A 210 -1.39 -0.83 -0.90
C LEU A 210 -0.66 -1.47 -2.10
N ALA A 211 -1.34 -1.63 -3.23
CA ALA A 211 -0.76 -2.18 -4.46
C ALA A 211 0.35 -1.27 -5.01
N LEU A 212 0.10 0.04 -5.03
CA LEU A 212 1.08 1.04 -5.47
C LEU A 212 2.32 1.07 -4.56
N ARG A 213 2.16 0.96 -3.23
CA ARG A 213 3.29 0.87 -2.29
C ARG A 213 4.11 -0.41 -2.52
N ALA A 214 3.44 -1.54 -2.73
CA ALA A 214 4.10 -2.80 -3.06
C ALA A 214 4.86 -2.70 -4.40
N ARG A 215 4.24 -2.10 -5.42
CA ARG A 215 4.86 -1.84 -6.73
C ARG A 215 6.09 -0.95 -6.61
N LEU A 216 6.00 0.17 -5.87
CA LEU A 216 7.15 1.05 -5.63
C LEU A 216 8.30 0.30 -4.95
N LYS A 217 8.02 -0.57 -3.97
CA LYS A 217 9.06 -1.38 -3.32
C LYS A 217 9.67 -2.38 -4.32
N ALA A 218 8.83 -3.03 -5.13
CA ALA A 218 9.27 -4.04 -6.11
C ALA A 218 10.12 -3.41 -7.23
N THR A 219 9.66 -2.33 -7.86
CA THR A 219 10.39 -1.66 -8.95
C THR A 219 11.73 -1.09 -8.48
N ARG A 220 11.80 -0.60 -7.24
CA ARG A 220 13.08 -0.18 -6.63
C ARG A 220 14.04 -1.33 -6.40
N LEU A 221 13.55 -2.50 -5.95
CA LEU A 221 14.39 -3.69 -5.79
C LEU A 221 14.85 -4.27 -7.14
N ALA A 222 14.03 -4.12 -8.19
CA ALA A 222 14.36 -4.54 -9.55
C ALA A 222 15.19 -3.51 -10.33
N HIS A 223 15.57 -2.37 -9.73
CA HIS A 223 16.26 -1.26 -10.39
C HIS A 223 15.52 -0.69 -11.62
N GLN A 224 14.18 -0.79 -11.63
CA GLN A 224 13.30 -0.20 -12.63
C GLN A 224 12.94 1.24 -12.22
N THR A 225 13.93 2.13 -12.24
CA THR A 225 13.85 3.47 -11.64
C THR A 225 12.80 4.37 -12.30
N GLN A 226 12.56 4.21 -13.61
CA GLN A 226 11.52 4.96 -14.34
C GLN A 226 10.12 4.63 -13.84
N GLU A 227 9.78 3.34 -13.76
CA GLU A 227 8.48 2.89 -13.24
C GLU A 227 8.31 3.22 -11.75
N ALA A 228 9.41 3.16 -10.99
CA ALA A 228 9.42 3.58 -9.58
C ALA A 228 9.08 5.07 -9.44
N LEU A 229 9.63 5.93 -10.29
CA LEU A 229 9.38 7.37 -10.27
C LEU A 229 7.89 7.67 -10.56
N GLU A 230 7.33 7.05 -11.61
CA GLU A 230 5.92 7.19 -11.95
C GLU A 230 5.00 6.72 -10.82
N THR A 231 5.32 5.58 -10.20
CA THR A 231 4.57 5.05 -9.07
C THR A 231 4.67 5.97 -7.84
N ALA A 232 5.84 6.56 -7.58
CA ALA A 232 6.04 7.52 -6.49
C ALA A 232 5.22 8.81 -6.70
N ARG A 233 5.16 9.33 -7.93
CA ARG A 233 4.32 10.48 -8.29
C ARG A 233 2.84 10.19 -8.04
N LEU A 234 2.36 9.02 -8.45
CA LEU A 234 0.98 8.60 -8.19
C LEU A 234 0.69 8.52 -6.68
N LEU A 235 1.57 7.90 -5.90
CA LEU A 235 1.43 7.83 -4.44
C LEU A 235 1.42 9.21 -3.77
N GLY A 236 2.20 10.16 -4.28
CA GLY A 236 2.16 11.57 -3.86
C GLY A 236 0.80 12.21 -4.12
N LYS A 237 0.24 12.03 -5.33
CA LYS A 237 -1.09 12.54 -5.72
C LYS A 237 -2.20 11.96 -4.83
N HIS A 238 -2.11 10.68 -4.47
CA HIS A 238 -3.03 9.99 -3.56
C HIS A 238 -2.84 10.32 -2.07
N ARG A 239 -1.90 11.23 -1.72
CA ARG A 239 -1.56 11.58 -0.32
C ARG A 239 -1.17 10.35 0.53
N ALA A 240 -0.58 9.34 -0.12
CA ALA A 240 -0.11 8.13 0.57
C ALA A 240 1.16 8.37 1.39
N PHE A 241 1.85 9.48 1.15
CA PHE A 241 3.00 9.98 1.89
C PHE A 241 2.76 11.43 2.29
N SER A 242 3.50 11.92 3.28
CA SER A 242 3.57 13.37 3.52
C SER A 242 4.19 14.07 2.30
N PRO A 243 3.86 15.35 2.03
CA PRO A 243 4.39 16.05 0.85
C PRO A 243 5.92 16.09 0.83
N ALA A 244 6.55 16.30 2.00
CA ALA A 244 8.01 16.27 2.13
C ALA A 244 8.60 14.87 1.85
N ALA A 245 7.95 13.81 2.31
CA ALA A 245 8.41 12.44 2.04
C ALA A 245 8.26 12.07 0.55
N ALA A 246 7.14 12.45 -0.08
CA ALA A 246 6.93 12.24 -1.51
C ALA A 246 8.00 12.98 -2.34
N GLN A 247 8.26 14.25 -2.04
CA GLN A 247 9.32 15.03 -2.69
C GLN A 247 10.70 14.38 -2.49
N SER A 248 11.02 13.90 -1.28
CA SER A 248 12.30 13.24 -1.02
C SER A 248 12.48 11.95 -1.83
N ILE A 249 11.44 11.12 -1.93
CA ILE A 249 11.46 9.86 -2.72
C ILE A 249 11.61 10.18 -4.21
N VAL A 250 10.79 11.10 -4.74
CA VAL A 250 10.84 11.54 -6.14
C VAL A 250 12.21 12.10 -6.48
N ARG A 251 12.76 12.97 -5.62
CA ARG A 251 14.11 13.53 -5.77
C ARG A 251 15.18 12.44 -5.83
N GLY A 252 15.11 11.44 -4.94
CA GLY A 252 16.06 10.31 -4.95
C GLY A 252 16.02 9.51 -6.26
N LEU A 253 14.81 9.15 -6.72
CA LEU A 253 14.62 8.38 -7.96
C LEU A 253 15.00 9.18 -9.21
N ALA A 254 14.68 10.48 -9.25
CA ALA A 254 15.08 11.36 -10.33
C ALA A 254 16.61 11.52 -10.38
N MET A 255 17.29 11.66 -9.23
CA MET A 255 18.77 11.66 -9.18
C MET A 255 19.37 10.36 -9.71
N GLU A 256 18.78 9.21 -9.38
CA GLU A 256 19.23 7.90 -9.86
C GLU A 256 19.06 7.77 -11.40
N LEU A 257 17.94 8.23 -11.95
CA LEU A 257 17.74 8.28 -13.42
C LEU A 257 18.74 9.19 -14.11
N LEU A 258 18.99 10.39 -13.56
CA LEU A 258 20.00 11.32 -14.11
C LEU A 258 21.41 10.73 -14.04
N ASN A 259 21.71 9.93 -13.01
CA ASN A 259 22.99 9.22 -12.91
C ASN A 259 23.15 8.11 -13.94
N GLY A 260 22.05 7.46 -14.33
CA GLY A 260 22.04 6.40 -15.34
C GLY A 260 22.20 6.89 -16.79
N ALA A 261 22.16 8.20 -17.04
CA ALA A 261 22.44 8.77 -18.35
C ALA A 261 23.97 8.82 -18.62
N HIS A 262 24.40 8.26 -19.75
CA HIS A 262 25.82 8.15 -20.11
C HIS A 262 26.25 9.12 -21.23
N ASP A 263 25.29 9.76 -21.88
CA ASP A 263 25.53 10.74 -22.95
C ASP A 263 24.62 11.97 -22.74
N PRO A 264 24.94 13.13 -23.35
CA PRO A 264 24.15 14.35 -23.16
C PRO A 264 22.72 14.24 -23.70
N ALA A 265 22.48 13.43 -24.75
CA ALA A 265 21.16 13.28 -25.36
C ALA A 265 20.20 12.50 -24.44
N GLN A 266 20.67 11.40 -23.85
CA GLN A 266 19.99 10.61 -22.83
C GLN A 266 19.70 11.47 -21.60
N LEU A 267 20.68 12.26 -21.14
CA LEU A 267 20.48 13.14 -20.00
C LEU A 267 19.40 14.19 -20.29
N GLN A 268 19.41 14.78 -21.50
CA GLN A 268 18.38 15.71 -21.93
C GLN A 268 17.01 15.04 -22.01
N GLN A 269 16.91 13.82 -22.53
CA GLN A 269 15.64 13.07 -22.58
C GLN A 269 15.11 12.79 -21.17
N VAL A 270 15.96 12.34 -20.24
CA VAL A 270 15.60 12.12 -18.85
C VAL A 270 15.15 13.43 -18.20
N TRP A 271 15.91 14.52 -18.37
CA TRP A 271 15.55 15.84 -17.85
C TRP A 271 14.18 16.33 -18.35
N MET A 272 13.89 16.15 -19.65
CA MET A 272 12.62 16.55 -20.24
C MET A 272 11.44 15.66 -19.79
N SER A 273 11.72 14.43 -19.33
CA SER A 273 10.70 13.55 -18.73
C SER A 273 10.30 13.93 -17.29
N LEU A 274 11.05 14.83 -16.64
CA LEU A 274 10.76 15.33 -15.30
C LEU A 274 9.66 16.40 -15.32
N GLU A 275 8.74 16.32 -14.36
CA GLU A 275 7.67 17.32 -14.22
C GLU A 275 8.29 18.71 -13.91
N PRO A 276 7.66 19.84 -14.32
CA PRO A 276 8.21 21.17 -14.07
C PRO A 276 8.54 21.45 -12.60
N ALA A 277 7.71 20.93 -11.67
CA ALA A 277 7.94 21.04 -10.24
C ALA A 277 9.19 20.28 -9.76
N GLU A 278 9.55 19.19 -10.42
CA GLU A 278 10.76 18.41 -10.14
C GLU A 278 11.99 19.13 -10.70
N ARG A 279 11.90 19.67 -11.92
CA ARG A 279 12.97 20.49 -12.52
C ARG A 279 13.25 21.78 -11.74
N ALA A 280 12.26 22.31 -11.04
CA ALA A 280 12.42 23.47 -10.15
C ALA A 280 13.11 23.13 -8.81
N MET A 281 13.35 21.84 -8.49
CA MET A 281 14.09 21.45 -7.29
C MET A 281 15.58 21.80 -7.46
N PRO A 282 16.16 22.62 -6.56
CA PRO A 282 17.57 23.03 -6.65
C PRO A 282 18.53 21.86 -6.78
N GLU A 283 18.30 20.78 -6.02
CA GLU A 283 19.20 19.63 -6.00
C GLU A 283 19.22 18.88 -7.33
N LEU A 284 18.07 18.78 -8.00
CA LEU A 284 17.96 18.11 -9.30
C LEU A 284 18.53 18.96 -10.42
N ALA A 285 18.22 20.26 -10.45
CA ALA A 285 18.76 21.18 -11.44
C ALA A 285 20.29 21.29 -11.36
N ILE A 286 20.84 21.47 -10.15
CA ILE A 286 22.30 21.54 -9.96
C ILE A 286 22.96 20.22 -10.37
N HIS A 287 22.40 19.09 -9.96
CA HIS A 287 22.97 17.77 -10.29
C HIS A 287 22.91 17.47 -11.79
N ALA A 288 21.76 17.73 -12.44
CA ALA A 288 21.62 17.56 -13.88
C ALA A 288 22.60 18.44 -14.67
N ALA A 289 22.76 19.71 -14.27
CA ALA A 289 23.69 20.64 -14.89
C ALA A 289 25.16 20.21 -14.71
N GLN A 290 25.55 19.75 -13.52
CA GLN A 290 26.89 19.20 -13.27
C GLN A 290 27.14 17.96 -14.13
N ARG A 291 26.16 17.03 -14.23
CA ARG A 291 26.28 15.84 -15.07
C ARG A 291 26.41 16.21 -16.55
N LEU A 292 25.60 17.15 -17.04
CA LEU A 292 25.68 17.62 -18.42
C LEU A 292 27.08 18.17 -18.76
N SER A 293 27.65 18.97 -17.86
CA SER A 293 29.02 19.49 -17.98
C SER A 293 30.06 18.36 -18.01
N THR A 294 29.95 17.35 -17.12
CA THR A 294 30.88 16.20 -17.12
C THR A 294 30.77 15.32 -18.36
N LEU A 295 29.60 15.29 -19.01
CA LEU A 295 29.35 14.53 -20.23
C LEU A 295 29.71 15.31 -21.51
N GLY A 296 30.29 16.52 -21.37
CA GLY A 296 30.67 17.37 -22.50
C GLY A 296 29.49 18.02 -23.23
N GLY A 297 28.36 18.23 -22.53
CA GLY A 297 27.21 18.94 -23.07
C GLY A 297 27.45 20.45 -23.27
N ASP A 298 26.50 21.12 -23.93
CA ASP A 298 26.59 22.55 -24.19
C ASP A 298 26.56 23.38 -22.90
N ALA A 299 27.55 24.26 -22.73
CA ALA A 299 27.67 25.15 -21.58
C ALA A 299 26.49 26.14 -21.51
N GLY A 300 25.91 26.53 -22.65
CA GLY A 300 24.70 27.37 -22.68
C GLY A 300 23.51 26.66 -22.03
N GLN A 301 23.29 25.39 -22.36
CA GLN A 301 22.25 24.56 -21.76
C GLN A 301 22.47 24.30 -20.26
N VAL A 302 23.71 24.06 -19.82
CA VAL A 302 24.06 23.94 -18.38
C VAL A 302 23.60 25.19 -17.63
N ARG A 303 23.93 26.37 -18.15
CA ARG A 303 23.52 27.64 -17.54
C ARG A 303 22.01 27.82 -17.56
N GLN A 304 21.33 27.44 -18.63
CA GLN A 304 19.86 27.50 -18.70
C GLN A 304 19.20 26.66 -17.58
N TRP A 305 19.73 25.49 -17.26
CA TRP A 305 19.19 24.64 -16.19
C TRP A 305 19.49 25.17 -14.79
N LEU A 306 20.62 25.87 -14.60
CA LEU A 306 20.98 26.51 -13.33
C LEU A 306 20.22 27.82 -13.09
N LEU A 307 19.70 28.46 -14.13
CA LEU A 307 19.09 29.78 -14.05
C LEU A 307 17.96 29.91 -13.01
N PRO A 308 16.97 28.99 -12.94
CA PRO A 308 15.90 29.11 -11.94
C PRO A 308 16.42 28.98 -10.51
N VAL A 309 17.49 28.20 -10.31
CA VAL A 309 18.12 28.01 -9.00
C VAL A 309 18.93 29.24 -8.61
N TRP A 310 19.60 29.86 -9.58
CA TRP A 310 20.29 31.13 -9.41
C TRP A 310 19.35 32.26 -9.01
N GLU A 311 18.25 32.45 -9.76
CA GLU A 311 17.26 33.49 -9.49
C GLU A 311 16.69 33.33 -8.07
N ARG A 312 16.33 32.10 -7.69
CA ARG A 312 15.88 31.80 -6.32
C ARG A 312 16.93 32.10 -5.25
N MET A 313 18.21 31.87 -5.51
CA MET A 313 19.30 32.19 -4.58
C MET A 313 19.44 33.70 -4.37
N VAL A 314 19.30 34.48 -5.44
CA VAL A 314 19.51 35.93 -5.44
C VAL A 314 18.30 36.67 -4.86
N GLU A 315 17.09 36.26 -5.23
CA GLU A 315 15.84 36.89 -4.78
C GLU A 315 15.49 36.58 -3.33
N LEU A 316 15.78 35.36 -2.86
CA LEU A 316 15.41 34.87 -1.54
C LEU A 316 16.65 34.41 -0.77
N PRO A 317 17.33 35.32 -0.03
CA PRO A 317 18.42 34.96 0.86
C PRO A 317 17.99 33.85 1.83
N HIS A 318 18.80 32.79 1.96
CA HIS A 318 18.54 31.58 2.76
C HIS A 318 17.46 30.61 2.26
N ALA A 319 16.80 30.85 1.12
CA ALA A 319 15.85 29.87 0.56
C ALA A 319 16.51 28.58 0.05
N ILE A 320 17.82 28.62 -0.16
CA ILE A 320 18.65 27.49 -0.60
C ILE A 320 19.66 27.17 0.51
N PRO A 321 19.76 25.91 0.96
CA PRO A 321 20.77 25.51 1.94
C PRO A 321 22.20 25.80 1.44
N ASP A 322 23.10 26.18 2.34
CA ASP A 322 24.46 26.62 1.96
C ASP A 322 25.23 25.58 1.14
N HIS A 323 25.08 24.29 1.46
CA HIS A 323 25.72 23.22 0.70
C HIS A 323 25.23 23.15 -0.76
N GLN A 324 23.96 23.46 -1.05
CA GLN A 324 23.43 23.52 -2.41
C GLN A 324 23.92 24.79 -3.14
N ALA A 325 23.93 25.92 -2.45
CA ALA A 325 24.49 27.16 -3.00
C ALA A 325 25.98 27.00 -3.36
N LEU A 326 26.76 26.29 -2.54
CA LEU A 326 28.16 25.94 -2.85
C LEU A 326 28.26 25.04 -4.10
N LYS A 327 27.40 24.03 -4.24
CA LYS A 327 27.37 23.18 -5.44
C LYS A 327 26.98 23.96 -6.70
N LEU A 328 26.04 24.89 -6.58
CA LEU A 328 25.66 25.81 -7.67
C LEU A 328 26.85 26.66 -8.11
N VAL A 329 27.55 27.26 -7.16
CA VAL A 329 28.75 28.09 -7.41
C VAL A 329 29.82 27.29 -8.15
N ARG A 330 30.14 26.08 -7.68
CA ARG A 330 31.12 25.20 -8.37
C ARG A 330 30.65 24.76 -9.75
N ALA A 331 29.35 24.50 -9.92
CA ALA A 331 28.79 24.15 -11.23
C ALA A 331 28.94 25.31 -12.22
N LEU A 332 28.71 26.55 -11.77
CA LEU A 332 28.92 27.74 -12.57
C LEU A 332 30.40 27.97 -12.86
N GLU A 333 31.28 27.83 -11.86
CA GLU A 333 32.74 27.98 -11.98
C GLU A 333 33.33 27.13 -13.10
N ASN A 334 32.92 25.86 -13.17
CA ASN A 334 33.38 24.92 -14.20
C ASN A 334 32.88 25.26 -15.61
N ASN A 335 31.87 26.13 -15.74
CA ASN A 335 31.25 26.51 -17.01
C ASN A 335 31.43 28.01 -17.34
N LEU A 336 32.45 28.65 -16.74
CA LEU A 336 32.72 30.09 -16.94
C LEU A 336 33.39 30.43 -18.27
N ASP A 337 34.07 29.48 -18.92
CA ASP A 337 34.85 29.73 -20.14
C ASP A 337 34.00 30.16 -21.34
N ALA A 338 32.72 29.82 -21.33
CA ALA A 338 31.76 30.17 -22.37
C ALA A 338 30.68 31.15 -21.89
N LEU A 339 30.98 32.00 -20.89
CA LEU A 339 30.03 32.98 -20.37
C LEU A 339 29.59 33.99 -21.42
N ASP A 340 28.28 34.10 -21.60
CA ASP A 340 27.64 35.15 -22.37
C ASP A 340 27.50 36.45 -21.56
N ALA A 341 27.38 37.59 -22.25
CA ALA A 341 27.27 38.90 -21.63
C ALA A 341 26.10 39.02 -20.64
N ALA A 342 25.00 38.29 -20.88
CA ALA A 342 23.85 38.28 -19.99
C ALA A 342 24.15 37.64 -18.63
N TRP A 343 24.88 36.52 -18.61
CA TRP A 343 25.28 35.87 -17.35
C TRP A 343 26.29 36.68 -16.55
N LEU A 344 27.21 37.39 -17.21
CA LEU A 344 28.10 38.33 -16.56
C LEU A 344 27.33 39.44 -15.85
N ALA A 345 26.38 40.07 -16.54
CA ALA A 345 25.53 41.10 -15.96
C ALA A 345 24.70 40.57 -14.77
N ARG A 346 24.23 39.30 -14.83
CA ARG A 346 23.53 38.64 -13.74
C ARG A 346 24.41 38.41 -12.51
N ILE A 347 25.68 38.02 -12.69
CA ILE A 347 26.62 37.81 -11.58
C ILE A 347 26.99 39.14 -10.93
N GLU A 348 27.27 40.17 -11.73
CA GLU A 348 27.59 41.51 -11.24
C GLU A 348 26.42 42.15 -10.49
N SER A 349 25.20 42.05 -11.03
CA SER A 349 24.00 42.58 -10.36
C SER A 349 23.70 41.85 -9.05
N ALA A 350 23.87 40.54 -9.01
CA ALA A 350 23.69 39.75 -7.79
C ALA A 350 24.72 40.12 -6.71
N GLN A 351 25.98 40.34 -7.10
CA GLN A 351 27.04 40.77 -6.18
C GLN A 351 26.78 42.17 -5.62
N GLN A 352 26.28 43.09 -6.46
CA GLN A 352 25.92 44.46 -6.03
C GLN A 352 24.70 44.46 -5.10
N ALA A 353 23.69 43.63 -5.38
CA ALA A 353 22.50 43.50 -4.55
C ALA A 353 22.81 42.86 -3.18
N ASN A 354 23.69 41.85 -3.16
CA ASN A 354 24.05 41.09 -1.97
C ASN A 354 25.56 41.12 -1.69
N PRO A 355 26.13 42.27 -1.26
CA PRO A 355 27.56 42.44 -1.08
C PRO A 355 28.12 41.66 0.11
N ARG A 356 27.28 41.07 0.97
CA ARG A 356 27.70 40.25 2.12
C ARG A 356 27.85 38.76 1.79
N ASP A 357 27.39 38.31 0.62
CA ASP A 357 27.54 36.91 0.23
C ASP A 357 28.91 36.68 -0.41
N ALA A 358 29.81 36.08 0.37
CA ALA A 358 31.17 35.76 -0.05
C ALA A 358 31.24 34.86 -1.29
N ARG A 359 30.21 34.02 -1.52
CA ARG A 359 30.14 33.10 -2.67
C ARG A 359 29.89 33.87 -3.96
N LEU A 360 29.04 34.90 -3.91
CA LEU A 360 28.77 35.79 -5.05
C LEU A 360 29.99 36.64 -5.38
N GLN A 361 30.69 37.16 -4.36
CA GLN A 361 31.96 37.86 -4.55
C GLN A 361 33.02 36.97 -5.23
N TYR A 362 33.14 35.71 -4.80
CA TYR A 362 34.04 34.74 -5.41
C TYR A 362 33.71 34.47 -6.88
N LEU A 363 32.43 34.24 -7.22
CA LEU A 363 32.00 34.06 -8.61
C LEU A 363 32.26 35.30 -9.47
N ALA A 364 31.99 36.50 -8.96
CA ALA A 364 32.26 37.75 -9.66
C ALA A 364 33.77 37.95 -9.89
N ALA A 365 34.60 37.60 -8.89
CA ALA A 365 36.06 37.62 -9.02
C ALA A 365 36.55 36.65 -10.12
N MET A 366 35.99 35.44 -10.16
CA MET A 366 36.32 34.44 -11.18
C MET A 366 35.88 34.89 -12.58
N ALA A 367 34.68 35.47 -12.71
CA ALA A 367 34.23 36.06 -13.97
C ALA A 367 35.16 37.20 -14.44
N CYS A 368 35.61 38.07 -13.53
CA CYS A 368 36.59 39.12 -13.83
C CYS A 368 37.94 38.53 -14.27
N LEU A 369 38.40 37.46 -13.61
CA LEU A 369 39.64 36.76 -13.93
C LEU A 369 39.62 36.22 -15.37
N ARG A 370 38.54 35.53 -15.75
CA ARG A 370 38.36 34.97 -17.11
C ARG A 370 38.33 36.04 -18.21
N ARG A 371 37.89 37.26 -17.88
CA ARG A 371 37.89 38.42 -18.78
C ARG A 371 39.17 39.26 -18.74
N GLN A 372 40.22 38.78 -18.07
CA GLN A 372 41.51 39.47 -17.93
C GLN A 372 41.41 40.83 -17.19
N LEU A 373 40.37 41.03 -16.36
CA LEU A 373 40.21 42.22 -15.53
C LEU A 373 40.91 42.05 -14.18
N TRP A 374 42.23 41.87 -14.23
CA TRP A 374 43.05 41.39 -13.10
C TRP A 374 42.97 42.25 -11.83
N GLY A 375 42.88 43.58 -11.96
CA GLY A 375 42.79 44.49 -10.83
C GLY A 375 41.51 44.32 -10.02
N LYS A 376 40.36 44.23 -10.70
CA LYS A 376 39.06 43.98 -10.07
C LYS A 376 38.97 42.58 -9.49
N ALA A 377 39.49 41.58 -10.21
CA ALA A 377 39.53 40.20 -9.76
C ALA A 377 40.29 40.07 -8.43
N GLN A 378 41.48 40.67 -8.31
CA GLN A 378 42.27 40.63 -7.08
C GLN A 378 41.54 41.27 -5.89
N GLN A 379 40.91 42.43 -6.09
CA GLN A 379 40.16 43.10 -5.04
C GLN A 379 39.02 42.22 -4.52
N LEU A 380 38.23 41.64 -5.43
CA LEU A 380 37.09 40.79 -5.09
C LEU A 380 37.54 39.48 -4.44
N PHE A 381 38.62 38.84 -4.92
CA PHE A 381 39.16 37.64 -4.29
C PHE A 381 39.63 37.92 -2.85
N THR A 382 40.37 39.02 -2.62
CA THR A 382 40.85 39.42 -1.29
C THR A 382 39.70 39.68 -0.31
N GLN A 383 38.60 40.25 -0.79
CA GLN A 383 37.38 40.44 0.02
C GLN A 383 36.70 39.10 0.33
N SER A 384 36.60 38.22 -0.67
CA SER A 384 35.93 36.91 -0.52
C SER A 384 36.68 35.99 0.46
N THR A 385 38.02 35.97 0.45
CA THR A 385 38.82 35.05 1.28
C THR A 385 38.60 35.23 2.78
N GLY A 386 38.27 36.45 3.22
CA GLY A 386 37.98 36.75 4.63
C GLY A 386 36.55 36.36 5.07
N GLN A 387 35.62 36.19 4.12
CA GLN A 387 34.20 35.96 4.39
C GLN A 387 33.74 34.55 3.99
N LEU A 388 34.50 33.85 3.13
CA LEU A 388 34.20 32.49 2.69
C LEU A 388 34.31 31.51 3.86
N GLY A 389 33.21 30.84 4.21
CA GLY A 389 33.18 29.78 5.22
C GLY A 389 33.73 28.43 4.72
N ASP A 390 33.60 28.13 3.42
CA ASP A 390 34.04 26.86 2.84
C ASP A 390 35.55 26.84 2.58
N ALA A 391 36.22 25.81 3.09
CA ALA A 391 37.67 25.65 3.04
C ALA A 391 38.17 25.52 1.60
N SER A 392 37.45 24.75 0.77
CA SER A 392 37.86 24.49 -0.61
C SER A 392 37.75 25.73 -1.51
N LEU A 393 36.65 26.50 -1.44
CA LEU A 393 36.52 27.76 -2.18
C LEU A 393 37.55 28.80 -1.70
N ARG A 394 37.83 28.85 -0.40
CA ARG A 394 38.85 29.73 0.16
C ARG A 394 40.24 29.34 -0.37
N CYS A 395 40.55 28.05 -0.42
CA CYS A 395 41.77 27.53 -1.02
C CYS A 395 41.88 27.95 -2.51
N SER A 396 40.84 27.73 -3.31
CA SER A 396 40.82 28.14 -4.72
C SER A 396 40.98 29.65 -4.89
N ALA A 397 40.34 30.48 -4.05
CA ALA A 397 40.50 31.93 -4.09
C ALA A 397 41.96 32.35 -3.79
N TRP A 398 42.60 31.73 -2.80
CA TRP A 398 44.02 31.98 -2.51
C TRP A 398 44.96 31.52 -3.62
N ARG A 399 44.66 30.39 -4.29
CA ARG A 399 45.43 29.93 -5.47
C ARG A 399 45.38 30.97 -6.59
N HIS A 400 44.20 31.49 -6.92
CA HIS A 400 44.08 32.53 -7.95
C HIS A 400 44.74 33.86 -7.56
N LEU A 401 44.73 34.23 -6.27
CA LEU A 401 45.49 35.39 -5.79
C LEU A 401 47.00 35.18 -5.93
N ALA A 402 47.48 33.96 -5.69
CA ALA A 402 48.89 33.62 -5.86
C ALA A 402 49.31 33.68 -7.34
N GLU A 403 48.52 33.07 -8.23
CA GLU A 403 48.72 33.12 -9.69
C GLU A 403 48.74 34.57 -10.22
N LEU A 404 47.81 35.42 -9.75
CA LEU A 404 47.77 36.84 -10.11
C LEU A 404 48.98 37.62 -9.59
N ALA A 405 49.53 37.26 -8.41
CA ALA A 405 50.73 37.89 -7.86
C ALA A 405 52.00 37.46 -8.61
N GLU A 406 52.09 36.19 -9.00
CA GLU A 406 53.18 35.67 -9.84
C GLU A 406 53.23 36.36 -11.21
N GLN A 407 52.07 36.52 -11.86
CA GLN A 407 51.97 37.23 -13.14
C GLN A 407 52.42 38.70 -13.06
N ARG A 408 52.43 39.30 -11.87
CA ARG A 408 52.90 40.67 -11.62
C ARG A 408 54.35 40.74 -11.14
N GLY A 409 55.00 39.60 -10.90
CA GLY A 409 56.37 39.53 -10.39
C GLY A 409 56.50 39.78 -8.88
N ASP A 410 55.41 39.79 -8.11
CA ASP A 410 55.47 39.96 -6.64
C ASP A 410 55.60 38.59 -5.94
N ALA A 411 56.85 38.13 -5.83
CA ALA A 411 57.16 36.86 -5.19
C ALA A 411 56.76 36.79 -3.71
N THR A 412 56.71 37.94 -3.01
CA THR A 412 56.38 37.98 -1.58
C THR A 412 54.88 37.78 -1.35
N ALA A 413 54.04 38.46 -2.13
CA ALA A 413 52.60 38.28 -2.09
C ALA A 413 52.19 36.89 -2.61
N ALA A 414 52.85 36.37 -3.64
CA ALA A 414 52.62 35.02 -4.15
C ALA A 414 52.89 33.95 -3.08
N ALA A 415 54.05 33.99 -2.40
CA ALA A 415 54.40 33.03 -1.36
C ALA A 415 53.44 33.08 -0.16
N ALA A 416 52.99 34.28 0.23
CA ALA A 416 52.00 34.45 1.29
C ALA A 416 50.63 33.87 0.89
N ALA A 417 50.19 34.10 -0.36
CA ALA A 417 48.94 33.56 -0.87
C ALA A 417 48.97 32.03 -0.99
N TRP A 418 50.07 31.44 -1.47
CA TRP A 418 50.25 29.98 -1.49
C TRP A 418 50.23 29.36 -0.09
N LYS A 419 50.89 29.99 0.88
CA LYS A 419 50.87 29.55 2.29
C LYS A 419 49.45 29.57 2.84
N ASN A 420 48.68 30.63 2.58
CA ASN A 420 47.28 30.73 3.00
C ASN A 420 46.37 29.74 2.26
N ALA A 421 46.67 29.39 1.01
CA ALA A 421 45.94 28.35 0.28
C ALA A 421 46.09 26.98 0.95
N VAL A 422 47.30 26.62 1.39
CA VAL A 422 47.58 25.37 2.11
C VAL A 422 46.96 25.36 3.51
N LEU A 423 46.95 26.51 4.20
CA LEU A 423 46.29 26.62 5.51
C LEU A 423 44.75 26.56 5.40
N ALA A 424 44.20 26.83 4.22
CA ALA A 424 42.77 26.80 3.95
C ALA A 424 42.26 25.46 3.41
N SER A 425 43.14 24.56 2.93
CA SER A 425 42.80 23.18 2.55
C SER A 425 42.71 22.27 3.75
#